data_AF-R1GQA4-F1
#
_entry.id   AF-R1GQA4-F1
#
_cell.length_a   1.000
_cell.length_b   1.000
_cell.length_c   1.000
_cell.angle_alpha   90.00
_cell.angle_beta   90.00
_cell.angle_gamma   90.00
#
_symmetry.space_group_name_H-M   'P 1'
#
loop_
_entity.id
_entity.type
_entity.pdbx_description
1 polymer ?
#
loop_
_entity_poly.entity_id
_entity_poly.type
_entity_poly.pdbx_seq_one_letter_code
_entity_poly.pdbx_strand_id
1 'polypeptide(L)' 'MHFSSLSEFLAMGGYGFYVWLSFGLSWLCLVGIIVTTRIKHRTLLSDLRNKQARESRRLAAQQMENTL' A
#
# COMPACT_ATOMS: atom_id res chain seq x y z
N MET A 1 -21.05 -14.25 38.87
CA MET A 1 -21.07 -13.84 37.45
C MET A 1 -19.85 -12.94 37.23
N HIS A 2 -18.76 -13.46 36.65
CA HIS A 2 -17.43 -12.82 36.76
C HIS A 2 -17.03 -11.99 35.53
N PHE A 3 -17.79 -12.02 34.44
CA PHE A 3 -17.55 -11.17 33.27
C PHE A 3 -18.88 -10.91 32.58
N SER A 4 -19.55 -9.82 32.93
CA SER A 4 -20.89 -9.53 32.41
C SER A 4 -20.87 -8.68 31.14
N SER A 5 -19.70 -8.22 30.68
CA SER A 5 -19.64 -7.36 29.48
C SER A 5 -18.27 -7.30 28.81
N LEU A 6 -18.27 -7.26 27.47
CA LEU A 6 -17.10 -6.95 26.63
C LEU A 6 -16.44 -5.62 27.04
N SER A 7 -17.22 -4.71 27.62
CA SER A 7 -16.76 -3.42 28.13
C SER A 7 -15.84 -3.57 29.34
N GLU A 8 -16.06 -4.53 30.25
CA GLU A 8 -15.13 -4.84 31.35
C GLU A 8 -13.84 -5.49 30.84
N PHE A 9 -13.90 -6.29 29.77
CA PHE A 9 -12.71 -6.86 29.14
C PHE A 9 -11.84 -5.78 28.47
N LEU A 10 -12.48 -4.74 27.93
CA LEU A 10 -11.82 -3.54 27.40
C LEU A 10 -11.26 -2.65 28.53
N ALA A 11 -12.02 -2.51 29.61
CA ALA A 11 -11.77 -1.61 30.72
C ALA A 11 -11.20 -2.32 31.96
N MET A 12 -10.56 -3.48 31.78
CA MET A 12 -9.91 -4.22 32.86
C MET A 12 -8.63 -3.50 33.30
N GLY A 13 -8.81 -2.39 34.02
CA GLY A 13 -7.91 -1.78 35.01
C GLY A 13 -6.43 -1.58 34.67
N GLY A 14 -6.02 -1.67 33.41
CA GLY A 14 -4.61 -1.53 33.00
C GLY A 14 -4.17 -2.39 31.80
N TYR A 15 -4.81 -3.53 31.52
CA TYR A 15 -4.30 -4.47 30.50
C TYR A 15 -4.93 -4.32 29.10
N GLY A 16 -6.17 -3.83 29.00
CA GLY A 16 -6.85 -3.68 27.71
C GLY A 16 -6.11 -2.76 26.72
N PHE A 17 -5.42 -1.73 27.24
CA PHE A 17 -4.60 -0.81 26.44
C PHE A 17 -3.45 -1.53 25.71
N TYR A 18 -2.77 -2.47 26.39
CA TYR A 18 -1.66 -3.23 25.81
C TYR A 18 -2.13 -4.19 24.71
N VAL A 19 -3.32 -4.79 24.89
CA VAL A 19 -3.93 -5.68 23.89
C VAL A 19 -4.29 -4.86 22.65
N TRP A 20 -4.95 -3.72 22.81
CA TRP A 20 -5.28 -2.84 21.69
C TRP A 20 -4.06 -2.30 20.97
N LEU A 21 -2.98 -1.96 21.68
CA LEU A 21 -1.71 -1.56 21.05
C LEU A 21 -1.09 -2.70 20.24
N SER A 22 -1.08 -3.92 20.77
CA SER A 22 -0.55 -5.09 20.07
C SER A 22 -1.36 -5.40 18.81
N PHE A 23 -2.70 -5.43 18.91
CA PHE A 23 -3.58 -5.62 17.77
C PHE A 23 -3.49 -4.46 16.77
N GLY A 24 -3.43 -3.22 17.26
CA GLY A 24 -3.25 -2.02 16.44
C GLY A 24 -1.93 -2.04 15.67
N LEU A 25 -0.84 -2.49 16.29
CA LEU A 25 0.46 -2.63 15.64
C LEU A 25 0.45 -3.74 14.59
N SER A 26 -0.15 -4.89 14.90
CA SER A 26 -0.33 -5.96 13.91
C SER A 26 -1.16 -5.50 12.72
N TRP A 27 -2.25 -4.78 12.97
CA TRP A 27 -3.10 -4.20 11.94
C TRP A 27 -2.34 -3.16 11.11
N LEU A 28 -1.54 -2.31 11.76
CA LEU A 28 -0.71 -1.32 11.11
C LEU A 28 0.31 -1.98 10.16
N CYS A 29 0.95 -3.07 10.58
CA CYS A 29 1.84 -3.85 9.72
C CYS A 29 1.13 -4.42 8.50
N LEU A 30 -0.05 -5.01 8.68
CA LEU A 30 -0.86 -5.55 7.58
C LEU A 30 -1.27 -4.45 6.59
N VAL A 31 -1.79 -3.34 7.11
CA VAL A 31 -2.16 -2.16 6.29
C VAL A 31 -0.93 -1.62 5.57
N GLY A 32 0.23 -1.55 6.24
CA GLY A 32 1.50 -1.14 5.64
C GLY A 32 1.90 -2.01 4.46
N ILE A 33 1.77 -3.34 4.57
CA ILE A 33 2.03 -4.27 3.46
C ILE A 33 1.07 -4.05 2.30
N ILE A 34 -0.22 -3.87 2.58
CA ILE A 34 -1.24 -3.61 1.55
C ILE A 34 -0.95 -2.29 0.83
N VAL A 35 -0.71 -1.22 1.58
CA VAL A 35 -0.41 0.11 1.03
C VAL A 35 0.85 0.08 0.19
N THR A 36 1.95 -0.49 0.71
CA THR A 36 3.20 -0.60 -0.04
C THR A 36 3.05 -1.45 -1.31
N THR A 37 2.26 -2.52 -1.27
CA THR A 37 1.94 -3.33 -2.45
C THR A 37 1.18 -2.51 -3.49
N ARG A 38 0.16 -1.75 -3.08
CA ARG A 38 -0.63 -0.89 -3.98
C ARG A 38 0.23 0.22 -4.61
N ILE A 39 1.10 0.85 -3.82
CA ILE A 39 2.01 1.89 -4.30
C ILE A 39 2.98 1.31 -5.32
N LYS A 40 3.66 0.20 -5.00
CA LYS A 40 4.59 -0.47 -5.92
C LYS A 40 3.94 -0.82 -7.25
N HIS A 41 2.72 -1.38 -7.20
CA HIS A 41 1.98 -1.73 -8.41
C HIS A 41 1.71 -0.51 -9.30
N ARG A 42 1.34 0.63 -8.70
CA ARG A 42 1.07 1.88 -9.41
C ARG A 42 2.34 2.53 -9.94
N THR A 43 3.45 2.46 -9.21
CA THR A 43 4.76 2.96 -9.65
C THR A 43 5.31 2.17 -10.84
N LEU A 44 5.17 0.85 -10.82
CA LEU A 44 5.60 0.01 -11.94
C LEU A 44 4.83 0.35 -13.23
N LEU A 45 3.53 0.55 -13.13
CA LEU A 45 2.69 0.99 -14.25
C LEU A 45 3.06 2.39 -14.74
N SER A 46 3.37 3.34 -13.85
CA SER A 46 3.80 4.67 -14.26
C SER A 46 5.17 4.67 -14.93
N ASP A 47 6.09 3.85 -14.45
CA ASP A 47 7.43 3.72 -15.04
C ASP A 47 7.37 3.09 -16.43
N LEU A 48 6.54 2.07 -16.62
CA LEU A 48 6.30 1.49 -17.95
C LEU A 48 5.71 2.51 -18.92
N ARG A 49 4.73 3.30 -18.48
CA ARG A 49 4.12 4.36 -19.31
C ARG A 49 5.14 5.44 -19.69
N ASN A 50 6.02 5.82 -18.77
CA ASN A 50 7.09 6.76 -19.06
C ASN A 50 8.15 6.19 -20.02
N LYS A 51 8.44 4.88 -19.97
CA LYS A 51 9.34 4.21 -20.92
C LYS A 51 8.72 4.15 -22.31
N GLN A 52 7.46 3.74 -22.44
CA GLN A 52 6.74 3.74 -23.73
C GLN A 52 6.64 5.13 -24.37
N ALA A 53 6.42 6.17 -23.56
CA ALA A 53 6.38 7.55 -24.06
C ALA A 53 7.74 8.02 -24.65
N ARG A 54 8.86 7.44 -24.20
CA ARG A 54 10.19 7.75 -24.77
C ARG A 54 10.48 6.92 -26.02
N GLU A 55 10.10 5.65 -26.03
CA GLU A 55 10.27 4.79 -27.21
C GLU A 55 9.42 5.24 -28.40
N SER A 56 8.16 5.61 -28.17
CA SER A 56 7.29 6.17 -29.22
C SER A 56 7.88 7.42 -29.88
N ARG A 57 8.53 8.30 -29.12
CA ARG A 57 9.22 9.47 -29.67
C ARG A 57 10.43 9.10 -30.52
N ARG A 58 11.21 8.10 -30.12
CA ARG A 58 12.33 7.60 -30.93
C ARG A 58 11.86 6.94 -32.23
N LEU A 59 10.78 6.15 -32.15
CA LEU A 59 10.17 5.53 -33.33
C LEU A 59 9.61 6.57 -34.30
N ALA A 60 8.93 7.61 -33.80
CA ALA A 60 8.43 8.70 -34.64
C ALA A 60 9.56 9.47 -35.34
N ALA A 61 10.69 9.71 -34.65
CA ALA A 61 11.87 10.33 -35.25
C ALA A 61 12.52 9.44 -36.31
N GLN A 62 12.63 8.14 -36.06
CA GLN A 62 13.16 7.18 -37.05
C GLN A 62 12.24 7.01 -38.27
N GLN A 63 10.92 7.07 -38.09
CA GLN A 63 10.00 7.06 -39.22
C GLN A 63 10.14 8.32 -40.08
N MET A 64 10.31 9.50 -39.49
CA MET A 64 10.57 10.72 -40.27
C MET A 64 11.89 10.65 -41.04
N GLU A 65 12.93 10.02 -40.49
CA GLU A 65 14.22 9.85 -41.18
C GLU A 65 14.15 8.83 -42.33
N ASN A 66 13.33 7.78 -42.21
CA ASN A 66 13.18 6.74 -43.24
C ASN A 66 12.17 7.09 -44.35
N THR A 67 11.54 8.28 -44.30
CA THR A 67 10.57 8.75 -45.30
C THR A 67 11.11 9.88 -46.19
N LEU A 68 12.38 10.27 -46.03
CA LEU A 68 13.13 11.23 -46.87
C LEU A 68 14.11 10.50 -47.78
#